data_AF-A0A562JTM9-F1
#
_entry.id   AF-A0A562JTM9-F1
#
_cell.length_a   1.000
_cell.length_b   1.000
_cell.length_c   1.000
_cell.angle_alpha   90.00
_cell.angle_beta   90.00
_cell.angle_gamma   90.00
#
_symmetry.space_group_name_H-M   'P 1'
#
loop_
_entity.id
_entity.type
_entity.pdbx_description
1 polymer ?
#
loop_
_entity_poly.entity_id
_entity_poly.type
_entity_poly.pdbx_seq_one_letter_code
_entity_poly.pdbx_strand_id
1 'polypeptide(L)'
;MLFGCHLSIREGYLGAAKAAQRMNASAYQYFPKNPRSLTVKNFNQEDAEFCRDFCEEHGIFSIAHTPYPTSLTPQPEKQDPTIKSLLNDLEIANVCGSAGVVVHFGSPIRSSDPLAGYQLMIKILNKVLCQWDEPCLILLENTAGQPGSMGTTIEELVQVRSLCDYPDHWLLPGYLPCLRKRPLEWGQP
;
A
#
# COMPACT_ATOMS: atom_id res chain seq x y z
N MET A 1 8.36 -3.59 21.32
CA MET A 1 6.97 -3.23 20.96
C MET A 1 7.02 -1.99 20.10
N LEU A 2 6.41 -2.02 18.91
CA LEU A 2 6.30 -0.86 18.04
C LEU A 2 5.07 -0.05 18.44
N PHE A 3 5.23 1.24 18.73
CA PHE A 3 4.13 2.14 19.07
C PHE A 3 4.38 3.53 18.50
N GLY A 4 3.29 4.21 18.13
CA GLY A 4 3.37 5.54 17.57
C GLY A 4 2.03 6.04 17.06
N CYS A 5 2.07 7.00 16.15
CA CYS A 5 0.88 7.62 15.59
C CYS A 5 1.12 8.08 14.15
N HIS A 6 0.07 8.63 13.54
CA HIS A 6 0.19 9.26 12.24
C HIS A 6 0.82 10.66 12.38
N LEU A 7 1.91 10.91 11.65
CA LEU A 7 2.65 12.17 11.67
C LEU A 7 2.54 12.92 10.34
N SER A 8 2.73 14.23 10.42
CA SER A 8 2.72 15.13 9.27
C SER A 8 4.13 15.26 8.68
N ILE A 9 4.22 15.27 7.35
CA ILE A 9 5.46 15.53 6.59
C ILE A 9 5.63 17.01 6.23
N ARG A 10 4.96 17.93 6.95
CA ARG A 10 5.03 19.38 6.67
C ARG A 10 6.48 19.91 6.71
N GLU A 11 7.30 19.36 7.59
CA GLU A 11 8.71 19.70 7.76
C GLU A 11 9.64 18.72 7.01
N GLY A 12 9.14 18.06 5.96
CA GLY A 12 9.85 16.98 5.26
C GLY A 12 9.66 15.61 5.90
N TYR A 13 10.19 14.59 5.23
CA TYR A 13 10.17 13.20 5.68
C TYR A 13 11.08 13.01 6.90
N LEU A 14 12.31 13.56 6.86
CA LEU A 14 13.21 13.56 8.02
C LEU A 14 12.57 14.30 9.21
N GLY A 15 11.83 15.38 8.95
CA GLY A 15 11.07 16.11 9.97
C GLY A 15 10.06 15.23 10.70
N ALA A 16 9.35 14.35 9.98
CA ALA A 16 8.42 13.39 10.55
C ALA A 16 9.14 12.32 11.40
N ALA A 17 10.24 11.75 10.90
CA ALA A 17 11.04 10.79 11.66
C ALA A 17 11.61 11.39 12.96
N LYS A 18 12.15 12.62 12.89
CA LYS A 18 12.59 13.37 14.08
C LYS A 18 11.44 13.67 15.04
N ALA A 19 10.23 13.89 14.54
CA ALA A 19 9.05 14.09 15.39
C ALA A 19 8.68 12.81 16.14
N ALA A 20 8.70 11.64 15.47
CA ALA A 20 8.51 10.34 16.12
C ALA A 20 9.52 10.15 17.26
N GLN A 21 10.81 10.40 16.99
CA GLN A 21 11.87 10.28 17.99
C GLN A 21 11.65 11.20 19.20
N ARG A 22 11.29 12.48 18.98
CA ARG A 22 11.00 13.44 20.07
C ARG A 22 9.83 13.00 20.95
N MET A 23 8.89 12.24 20.40
CA MET A 23 7.76 11.67 21.11
C MET A 23 8.08 10.32 21.78
N ASN A 24 9.33 9.86 21.69
CA ASN A 24 9.76 8.51 22.07
C ASN A 24 8.97 7.41 21.37
N ALA A 25 8.42 7.67 20.18
CA ALA A 25 7.73 6.66 19.38
C ALA A 25 8.73 5.76 18.67
N SER A 26 8.47 4.45 18.67
CA SER A 26 9.26 3.45 17.94
C SER A 26 8.71 3.14 16.55
N ALA A 27 7.55 3.70 16.21
CA ALA A 27 7.01 3.65 14.86
C ALA A 27 6.21 4.91 14.50
N TYR A 28 5.93 5.15 13.22
CA TYR A 28 4.95 6.14 12.79
C TYR A 28 4.32 5.79 11.44
N GLN A 29 3.14 6.37 11.19
CA GLN A 29 2.51 6.36 9.87
C GLN A 29 2.52 7.77 9.28
N TYR A 30 2.55 7.90 7.95
CA TYR A 30 2.48 9.21 7.29
C TYR A 30 1.83 9.12 5.90
N PHE A 31 1.41 10.26 5.36
CA PHE A 31 1.05 10.36 3.94
C PHE A 31 2.30 10.75 3.14
N PRO A 32 2.70 10.00 2.09
CA PRO A 32 3.84 10.35 1.23
C PRO A 32 3.73 11.73 0.57
N LYS A 33 2.48 12.12 0.28
CA LYS A 33 2.12 13.33 -0.45
C LYS A 33 0.80 13.91 0.07
N ASN A 34 0.27 14.91 -0.63
CA ASN A 34 -0.98 15.56 -0.22
C ASN A 34 -2.10 14.51 -0.08
N PRO A 35 -2.66 14.30 1.13
CA PRO A 35 -3.65 13.25 1.37
C PRO A 35 -4.97 13.46 0.63
N ARG A 36 -5.17 14.63 0.02
CA ARG A 36 -6.42 14.99 -0.68
C ARG A 36 -6.32 14.88 -2.20
N SER A 37 -5.21 14.40 -2.75
CA SER A 37 -5.01 14.34 -4.20
C SER A 37 -4.32 13.06 -4.66
N LEU A 38 -4.67 12.61 -5.87
CA LEU A 38 -3.96 11.55 -6.59
C LEU A 38 -2.74 12.07 -7.37
N THR A 39 -2.52 13.39 -7.40
CA THR A 39 -1.42 14.00 -8.16
C THR A 39 -0.08 13.40 -7.74
N VAL A 40 0.71 12.99 -8.74
CA VAL A 40 2.10 12.56 -8.55
C VAL A 40 2.92 13.71 -7.98
N LYS A 41 3.67 13.43 -6.93
CA LYS A 41 4.55 14.40 -6.27
C LYS A 41 5.96 14.20 -6.78
N ASN A 42 6.55 15.26 -7.33
CA ASN A 42 8.00 15.36 -7.39
C ASN A 42 8.50 15.66 -5.97
N PHE A 43 9.31 14.79 -5.39
CA PHE A 43 9.71 14.87 -3.99
C PHE A 43 11.23 15.05 -3.84
N ASN A 44 11.64 15.57 -2.69
CA ASN A 44 13.06 15.70 -2.38
C ASN A 44 13.63 14.33 -2.02
N GLN A 45 14.43 13.76 -2.92
CA GLN A 45 15.07 12.46 -2.73
C GLN A 45 16.05 12.46 -1.55
N GLU A 46 16.84 13.52 -1.41
CA GLU A 46 17.84 13.65 -0.34
C GLU A 46 17.18 13.66 1.06
N ASP A 47 16.06 14.37 1.21
CA ASP A 47 15.28 14.37 2.47
C ASP A 47 14.66 12.99 2.78
N ALA A 48 14.27 12.24 1.75
CA ALA A 48 13.76 10.87 1.92
C ALA A 48 14.89 9.90 2.31
N GLU A 49 16.07 10.02 1.71
CA GLU A 49 17.26 9.22 2.08
C GLU A 49 17.71 9.52 3.51
N PHE A 50 17.77 10.80 3.90
CA PHE A 50 18.06 11.16 5.29
C PHE A 50 17.00 10.63 6.26
N CYS A 51 15.73 10.57 5.84
CA CYS A 51 14.67 9.96 6.64
C CYS A 51 14.94 8.47 6.87
N ARG A 52 15.32 7.71 5.83
CA ARG A 52 15.70 6.30 5.96
C ARG A 52 16.86 6.13 6.93
N ASP A 53 17.96 6.83 6.69
CA ASP A 53 19.19 6.67 7.46
C ASP A 53 18.96 7.01 8.95
N PHE A 54 18.17 8.06 9.22
CA PHE A 54 17.76 8.43 10.58
C PHE A 54 16.87 7.37 11.24
N CYS A 55 15.92 6.79 10.50
CA CYS A 55 15.07 5.72 11.02
C CYS A 55 15.89 4.46 11.35
N GLU A 56 16.87 4.11 10.51
CA GLU A 56 17.78 2.99 10.75
C GLU A 56 18.66 3.23 11.99
N GLU A 57 19.27 4.42 12.11
CA GLU A 57 20.12 4.78 13.25
C GLU A 57 19.37 4.72 14.59
N HIS A 58 18.11 5.16 14.60
CA HIS A 58 17.30 5.24 15.81
C HIS A 58 16.35 4.05 16.03
N GLY A 59 16.35 3.07 15.11
CA GLY A 59 15.45 1.91 15.18
C GLY A 59 13.97 2.27 15.10
N ILE A 60 13.62 3.29 14.30
CA ILE A 60 12.25 3.76 14.11
C ILE A 60 11.65 3.07 12.89
N PHE A 61 10.48 2.47 13.07
CA PHE A 61 9.76 1.81 11.98
C PHE A 61 8.74 2.74 11.32
N SER A 62 8.66 2.77 10.00
CA SER A 62 7.72 3.64 9.29
C SER A 62 6.85 2.89 8.28
N ILE A 63 5.60 3.31 8.17
CA ILE A 63 4.63 2.87 7.17
C ILE A 63 4.04 4.11 6.50
N ALA A 64 3.90 4.09 5.18
CA ALA A 64 3.19 5.15 4.49
C ALA A 64 1.73 4.76 4.25
N HIS A 65 0.86 5.74 4.05
CA HIS A 65 -0.55 5.53 3.75
C HIS A 65 -0.93 6.27 2.48
N THR A 66 -1.68 5.62 1.59
CA THR A 66 -2.20 6.25 0.36
C THR A 66 -3.09 7.46 0.68
N PRO A 67 -3.17 8.46 -0.21
CA PRO A 67 -4.09 9.58 -0.03
C PRO A 67 -5.56 9.12 -0.10
N TYR A 68 -6.46 9.82 0.58
CA TYR A 68 -7.88 9.46 0.71
C TYR A 68 -8.62 9.17 -0.62
N PRO A 69 -8.33 9.85 -1.75
CA PRO A 69 -9.01 9.55 -3.01
C PRO A 69 -8.58 8.22 -3.64
N THR A 70 -7.57 7.54 -3.11
CA THR A 70 -7.09 6.26 -3.61
C THR A 70 -8.16 5.20 -3.37
N SER A 71 -8.53 4.51 -4.45
CA SER A 71 -9.41 3.36 -4.39
C SER A 71 -8.89 2.33 -5.38
N LEU A 72 -8.87 1.06 -4.97
CA LEU A 72 -8.56 -0.06 -5.86
C LEU A 72 -9.75 -0.44 -6.76
N THR A 73 -10.92 0.16 -6.55
CA THR A 73 -12.07 0.08 -7.45
C THR A 73 -12.45 1.46 -8.01
N PRO A 74 -11.51 2.19 -8.65
CA PRO A 74 -11.77 3.55 -9.09
C PRO A 74 -12.69 3.57 -10.32
N GLN A 75 -13.38 4.69 -10.52
CA GLN A 75 -14.11 4.94 -11.77
C GLN A 75 -13.15 4.86 -12.98
N PRO A 76 -13.64 4.52 -14.20
CA PRO A 76 -12.80 4.32 -15.38
C PRO A 76 -11.77 5.44 -15.62
N GLU A 77 -12.21 6.70 -15.52
CA GLU A 77 -11.39 7.90 -15.70
C GLU A 77 -10.31 8.11 -14.61
N LYS A 78 -10.44 7.43 -13.47
CA LYS A 78 -9.49 7.49 -12.34
C LYS A 78 -8.55 6.28 -12.27
N GLN A 79 -8.71 5.25 -13.11
CA GLN A 79 -7.85 4.07 -13.09
C GLN A 79 -6.37 4.43 -13.26
N ASP A 80 -6.02 5.13 -14.33
CA ASP A 80 -4.62 5.51 -14.60
C ASP A 80 -4.07 6.52 -13.57
N PRO A 81 -4.82 7.56 -13.15
CA PRO A 81 -4.42 8.41 -12.03
C PRO A 81 -4.14 7.63 -10.74
N THR A 82 -4.99 6.66 -10.37
CA THR A 82 -4.79 5.83 -9.19
C THR A 82 -3.51 5.01 -9.29
N ILE A 83 -3.26 4.34 -10.43
CA ILE A 83 -2.06 3.51 -10.64
C ILE A 83 -0.79 4.37 -10.52
N LYS A 84 -0.75 5.51 -11.22
CA LYS A 84 0.38 6.45 -11.15
C LYS A 84 0.60 7.00 -9.74
N SER A 85 -0.50 7.29 -9.04
CA SER A 85 -0.44 7.75 -7.66
C SER A 85 0.17 6.69 -6.76
N LEU A 86 -0.33 5.45 -6.83
CA LEU A 86 0.13 4.37 -5.97
C LEU A 86 1.59 4.00 -6.23
N LEU A 87 2.04 3.98 -7.49
CA LEU A 87 3.46 3.79 -7.83
C LEU A 87 4.35 4.89 -7.23
N ASN A 88 3.89 6.15 -7.27
CA ASN A 88 4.64 7.25 -6.66
C ASN A 88 4.62 7.20 -5.12
N ASP A 89 3.54 6.72 -4.50
CA ASP A 89 3.53 6.47 -3.05
C ASP A 89 4.53 5.37 -2.66
N LEU A 90 4.58 4.29 -3.44
CA LEU A 90 5.54 3.20 -3.26
C LEU A 90 6.98 3.68 -3.44
N GLU A 91 7.26 4.48 -4.47
CA GLU A 91 8.57 5.08 -4.72
C GLU A 91 9.03 5.94 -3.54
N ILE A 92 8.18 6.88 -3.08
CA ILE A 92 8.50 7.74 -1.95
C ILE A 92 8.75 6.91 -0.69
N ALA A 93 7.87 5.95 -0.39
CA ALA A 93 7.97 5.11 0.79
C ALA A 93 9.23 4.22 0.76
N ASN A 94 9.60 3.69 -0.41
CA ASN A 94 10.81 2.89 -0.60
C ASN A 94 12.07 3.70 -0.28
N VAL A 95 12.17 4.93 -0.82
CA VAL A 95 13.32 5.79 -0.56
C VAL A 95 13.38 6.23 0.91
N CYS A 96 12.22 6.46 1.54
CA CYS A 96 12.13 6.73 2.98
C CYS A 96 12.49 5.53 3.87
N GLY A 97 12.72 4.34 3.29
CA GLY A 97 12.96 3.11 4.04
C GLY A 97 11.73 2.57 4.77
N SER A 98 10.53 2.98 4.36
CA SER A 98 9.29 2.48 4.95
C SER A 98 9.01 1.04 4.52
N ALA A 99 8.38 0.27 5.39
CA ALA A 99 8.09 -1.14 5.13
C ALA A 99 7.04 -1.35 4.02
N GLY A 100 6.17 -0.36 3.81
CA GLY A 100 5.11 -0.47 2.83
C GLY A 100 4.18 0.73 2.80
N VAL A 101 3.24 0.66 1.86
CA VAL A 101 2.18 1.63 1.64
C VAL A 101 0.83 0.97 1.90
N VAL A 102 0.12 1.50 2.89
CA VAL A 102 -1.25 1.10 3.21
C VAL A 102 -2.22 1.62 2.15
N VAL A 103 -3.02 0.71 1.62
CA VAL A 103 -4.13 0.99 0.71
C VAL A 103 -5.39 0.32 1.24
N HIS A 104 -6.46 1.11 1.32
CA HIS A 104 -7.76 0.57 1.72
C HIS A 104 -8.23 -0.48 0.71
N PHE A 105 -8.88 -1.52 1.23
CA PHE A 105 -9.63 -2.45 0.39
C PHE A 105 -10.62 -1.68 -0.51
N GLY A 106 -10.80 -2.17 -1.74
CA GLY A 106 -11.75 -1.59 -2.67
C GLY A 106 -13.20 -1.63 -2.16
N SER A 107 -14.08 -0.91 -2.85
CA SER A 107 -15.52 -0.90 -2.58
C SER A 107 -16.32 -1.64 -3.67
N PRO A 108 -17.53 -2.15 -3.35
CA PRO A 108 -18.44 -2.69 -4.35
C PRO A 108 -18.77 -1.66 -5.44
N ILE A 109 -18.76 -2.08 -6.70
CA ILE A 109 -19.04 -1.20 -7.85
C ILE A 109 -20.52 -1.24 -8.23
N ARG A 110 -21.17 -2.41 -8.11
CA ARG A 110 -22.59 -2.63 -8.41
C ARG A 110 -23.17 -3.67 -7.44
N SER A 111 -24.36 -3.43 -6.91
CA SER A 111 -25.02 -4.38 -5.99
C SER A 111 -25.42 -5.69 -6.67
N SER A 112 -25.69 -5.66 -7.97
CA SER A 112 -26.08 -6.82 -8.78
C SER A 112 -24.92 -7.74 -9.17
N ASP A 113 -23.67 -7.28 -9.01
CA ASP A 113 -22.46 -8.03 -9.36
C ASP A 113 -21.39 -7.83 -8.27
N PRO A 114 -21.43 -8.67 -7.22
CA PRO A 114 -20.45 -8.62 -6.13
C PRO A 114 -19.01 -8.88 -6.60
N LEU A 115 -18.81 -9.58 -7.72
CA LEU A 115 -17.47 -9.98 -8.20
C LEU A 115 -16.77 -8.86 -8.95
N ALA A 116 -17.51 -7.95 -9.60
CA ALA A 116 -16.94 -6.84 -10.36
C ALA A 116 -15.93 -6.00 -9.55
N GLY A 117 -16.20 -5.79 -8.26
CA GLY A 117 -15.30 -5.07 -7.36
C GLY A 117 -13.94 -5.77 -7.20
N TYR A 118 -13.96 -7.06 -6.88
CA TYR A 118 -12.73 -7.85 -6.73
C TYR A 118 -11.95 -7.96 -8.05
N GLN A 119 -12.64 -8.16 -9.18
CA GLN A 119 -12.00 -8.23 -10.49
C GLN A 119 -11.28 -6.93 -10.86
N LEU A 120 -11.93 -5.78 -10.63
CA LEU A 120 -11.29 -4.49 -10.86
C LEU A 120 -10.12 -4.26 -9.92
N MET A 121 -10.28 -4.60 -8.63
CA MET A 121 -9.20 -4.49 -7.65
C MET A 121 -7.98 -5.30 -8.03
N ILE A 122 -8.16 -6.58 -8.38
CA ILE A 122 -7.05 -7.45 -8.83
C ILE A 122 -6.40 -6.88 -10.09
N LYS A 123 -7.20 -6.37 -11.04
CA LYS A 123 -6.67 -5.72 -12.25
C LYS A 123 -5.81 -4.48 -11.93
N ILE A 124 -6.25 -3.62 -11.02
CA ILE A 124 -5.49 -2.43 -10.61
C ILE A 124 -4.21 -2.84 -9.87
N LEU A 125 -4.31 -3.80 -8.95
CA LEU A 125 -3.15 -4.34 -8.24
C LEU A 125 -2.13 -4.96 -9.20
N ASN A 126 -2.54 -5.82 -10.13
CA ASN A 126 -1.63 -6.43 -11.10
C ASN A 126 -0.95 -5.39 -11.99
N LYS A 127 -1.66 -4.32 -12.38
CA LYS A 127 -1.07 -3.20 -13.12
C LYS A 127 -0.02 -2.42 -12.33
N VAL A 128 -0.15 -2.34 -11.01
CA VAL A 128 0.84 -1.69 -10.15
C VAL A 128 2.02 -2.63 -9.90
N LEU A 129 1.74 -3.86 -9.50
CA LEU A 129 2.75 -4.86 -9.15
C LEU A 129 3.61 -5.29 -10.35
N CYS A 130 3.08 -5.28 -11.58
CA CYS A 130 3.90 -5.54 -12.77
C CYS A 130 4.95 -4.45 -13.06
N GLN A 131 4.80 -3.28 -12.43
CA GLN A 131 5.71 -2.14 -12.54
C GLN A 131 6.51 -1.89 -11.25
N TRP A 132 6.38 -2.77 -10.24
CA TRP A 132 6.97 -2.58 -8.92
C TRP A 132 7.66 -3.86 -8.43
N ASP A 133 8.99 -3.81 -8.36
CA ASP A 133 9.87 -4.92 -7.95
C ASP A 133 10.82 -4.53 -6.79
N GLU A 134 10.52 -3.41 -6.14
CA GLU A 134 11.30 -2.88 -5.02
C GLU A 134 10.77 -3.39 -3.67
N PRO A 135 11.58 -3.37 -2.58
CA PRO A 135 11.23 -3.99 -1.31
C PRO A 135 9.99 -3.43 -0.59
N CYS A 136 9.61 -2.18 -0.85
CA CYS A 136 8.44 -1.56 -0.21
C CYS A 136 7.14 -2.27 -0.63
N LEU A 137 6.37 -2.74 0.35
CA LEU A 137 5.18 -3.57 0.09
C LEU A 137 3.91 -2.74 -0.14
N ILE A 138 2.95 -3.30 -0.88
CA ILE A 138 1.55 -2.87 -0.79
C ILE A 138 0.92 -3.57 0.42
N LEU A 139 0.32 -2.80 1.33
CA LEU A 139 -0.35 -3.31 2.53
C LEU A 139 -1.86 -3.09 2.39
N LEU A 140 -2.62 -4.17 2.19
CA LEU A 140 -4.09 -4.09 2.13
C LEU A 140 -4.68 -3.92 3.53
N GLU A 141 -5.39 -2.83 3.75
CA GLU A 141 -6.14 -2.57 4.98
C GLU A 141 -7.58 -3.05 4.85
N ASN A 142 -8.04 -3.83 5.83
CA ASN A 142 -9.44 -4.27 5.92
C ASN A 142 -10.37 -3.10 6.25
N THR A 143 -11.64 -3.21 5.84
CA THR A 143 -12.64 -2.21 6.18
C THR A 143 -13.38 -2.60 7.47
N ALA A 144 -13.77 -1.60 8.26
CA ALA A 144 -14.62 -1.79 9.45
C ALA A 144 -16.11 -1.94 9.10
N GLY A 145 -16.45 -2.24 7.85
CA GLY A 145 -17.81 -2.25 7.30
C GLY A 145 -18.74 -3.30 7.94
N GLN A 146 -19.99 -3.33 7.50
CA GLN A 146 -20.94 -4.34 7.97
C GLN A 146 -20.40 -5.75 7.66
N PRO A 147 -20.50 -6.71 8.60
CA PRO A 147 -20.10 -8.09 8.34
C PRO A 147 -20.73 -8.62 7.05
N GLY A 148 -19.91 -9.15 6.14
CA GLY A 148 -20.35 -9.63 4.82
C GLY A 148 -20.27 -8.59 3.71
N SER A 149 -19.85 -7.36 4.01
CA SER A 149 -19.41 -6.40 2.99
C SER A 149 -17.96 -6.66 2.57
N MET A 150 -17.62 -6.19 1.37
CA MET A 150 -16.32 -6.39 0.74
C MET A 150 -15.17 -5.87 1.61
N GLY A 151 -14.17 -6.72 1.86
CA GLY A 151 -12.93 -6.38 2.56
C GLY A 151 -13.03 -6.40 4.09
N THR A 152 -14.01 -7.10 4.66
CA THR A 152 -14.21 -7.15 6.12
C THR A 152 -13.50 -8.33 6.79
N THR A 153 -13.09 -9.34 6.03
CA THR A 153 -12.49 -10.58 6.54
C THR A 153 -11.05 -10.78 6.08
N ILE A 154 -10.21 -11.41 6.91
CA ILE A 154 -8.82 -11.71 6.57
C ILE A 154 -8.74 -12.66 5.37
N GLU A 155 -9.70 -13.59 5.26
CA GLU A 155 -9.83 -14.54 4.16
C GLU A 155 -9.96 -13.82 2.81
N GLU A 156 -10.70 -12.73 2.74
CA GLU A 156 -10.81 -11.92 1.51
C GLU A 156 -9.46 -11.29 1.12
N LEU A 157 -8.72 -10.75 2.10
CA LEU A 157 -7.40 -10.16 1.86
C LEU A 157 -6.42 -11.21 1.33
N VAL A 158 -6.41 -12.39 1.95
CA VAL A 158 -5.58 -13.52 1.51
C VAL A 158 -5.98 -14.00 0.12
N GLN A 159 -7.28 -14.11 -0.14
CA GLN A 159 -7.79 -14.57 -1.42
C GLN A 159 -7.40 -13.62 -2.56
N VAL A 160 -7.57 -12.31 -2.37
CA VAL A 160 -7.19 -11.27 -3.32
C VAL A 160 -5.71 -11.33 -3.63
N ARG A 161 -4.86 -11.35 -2.58
CA ARG A 161 -3.41 -11.51 -2.76
C ARG A 161 -3.09 -12.76 -3.59
N SER A 162 -3.76 -13.88 -3.31
CA SER A 162 -3.50 -15.17 -3.97
C SER A 162 -3.99 -15.26 -5.42
N LEU A 163 -4.81 -14.30 -5.86
CA LEU A 163 -5.35 -14.17 -7.21
C LEU A 163 -4.63 -13.09 -8.03
N CYS A 164 -3.78 -12.26 -7.40
CA CYS A 164 -2.87 -11.39 -8.12
C CYS A 164 -1.80 -12.21 -8.86
N ASP A 165 -1.31 -11.68 -9.98
CA ASP A 165 -0.29 -12.34 -10.82
C ASP A 165 1.08 -12.39 -10.11
N TYR A 166 1.27 -11.54 -9.09
CA TYR A 166 2.50 -11.35 -8.33
C TYR A 166 2.28 -11.59 -6.82
N PRO A 167 1.89 -12.81 -6.39
CA PRO A 167 1.51 -13.07 -4.99
C PRO A 167 2.68 -12.99 -4.00
N ASP A 168 3.92 -13.04 -4.49
CA ASP A 168 5.15 -12.98 -3.69
C ASP A 168 5.63 -11.54 -3.45
N HIS A 169 5.17 -10.55 -4.23
CA HIS A 169 5.49 -9.12 -4.04
C HIS A 169 4.83 -8.51 -2.78
N TRP A 170 4.09 -9.33 -2.04
CA TRP A 170 3.37 -8.96 -0.82
C TRP A 170 4.09 -9.44 0.45
N LEU A 171 5.28 -10.01 0.30
CA LEU A 171 6.01 -10.68 1.37
C LEU A 171 7.33 -9.99 1.63
N LEU A 172 7.67 -9.90 2.92
CA LEU A 172 9.02 -9.48 3.30
C LEU A 172 10.05 -10.50 2.79
N PRO A 173 11.25 -10.05 2.40
CA PRO A 173 12.34 -10.93 2.02
C PRO A 173 12.56 -12.02 3.08
N GLY A 174 12.56 -13.30 2.67
CA GLY A 174 12.74 -14.45 3.55
C GLY A 174 11.44 -15.12 4.04
N TYR A 175 10.26 -14.53 3.80
CA TYR A 175 8.97 -15.19 4.00
C TYR A 175 8.41 -15.69 2.66
N LEU A 176 8.95 -16.78 2.10
CA LEU A 176 8.29 -17.48 1.00
C LEU A 176 7.23 -18.45 1.56
N PRO A 177 5.95 -18.37 1.18
CA PRO A 177 4.97 -19.33 1.64
C PRO A 177 5.24 -20.66 0.92
N CYS A 178 4.99 -21.78 1.59
CA CYS A 178 5.06 -23.12 0.98
C CYS A 178 4.05 -23.36 -0.17
N LEU A 179 3.35 -22.32 -0.63
CA LEU A 179 2.28 -22.38 -1.63
C LEU A 179 2.80 -21.99 -3.01
N ARG A 180 3.65 -22.84 -3.61
CA ARG A 180 3.74 -22.91 -5.08
C ARG A 180 2.39 -23.39 -5.59
N LYS A 181 1.51 -22.48 -6.05
CA LYS A 181 0.29 -22.87 -6.75
C LYS A 181 0.66 -23.42 -8.14
N ARG A 182 0.12 -24.60 -8.46
CA ARG A 182 0.02 -25.11 -9.83
C ARG A 182 -0.77 -24.10 -10.69
N PRO A 183 -0.42 -23.91 -11.97
CA PRO A 183 -1.19 -23.06 -12.87
C PRO A 183 -2.65 -23.55 -12.94
N LEU A 184 -3.59 -22.63 -12.74
CA LEU A 184 -5.01 -22.84 -13.01
C LEU A 184 -5.19 -22.84 -14.54
N GLU A 185 -5.20 -24.03 -15.14
CA GLU A 185 -5.70 -24.19 -16.51
C GLU A 185 -7.21 -23.97 -16.49
N TRP A 186 -7.63 -22.79 -16.95
CA TRP A 186 -9.02 -22.53 -17.28
C TRP A 186 -9.36 -23.30 -18.56
N GLY A 187 -10.00 -24.45 -18.39
CA GLY A 187 -10.53 -25.25 -19.49
C GLY A 187 -11.39 -24.40 -20.41
N GLN A 188 -11.00 -24.34 -21.68
CA GLN A 188 -11.87 -24.00 -22.80
C GLN A 188 -12.68 -25.27 -23.17
N PRO A 189 -13.90 -25.11 -23.72
CA PRO A 189 -14.90 -26.19 -23.83
C PRO A 189 -14.49 -27.40 -24.68
#